data_AF-A0A966ZDN0-F1
#
_entry.id   AF-A0A966ZDN0-F1
#
_cell.length_a   1.000
_cell.length_b   1.000
_cell.length_c   1.000
_cell.angle_alpha   90.00
_cell.angle_beta   90.00
_cell.angle_gamma   90.00
#
_symmetry.space_group_name_H-M   'P 1'
#
loop_
_entity.id
_entity.type
_entity.pdbx_description
1 polymer ?
#
loop_
_entity_poly.entity_id
_entity_poly.type
_entity_poly.pdbx_seq_one_letter_code
_entity_poly.pdbx_strand_id
1 'polypeptide(L)'
;MQSLNLKNPKAYLLASELSNLTGQNLTNVVISALEVSLQAERNKLGGPRKADDILAFARRFSAGKSSNTRSEDHALDLYDENGLPA
;
A
#
# COMPACT_ATOMS: atom_id res chain seq x y z
N MET A 1 9.33 10.73 -30.14
CA MET A 1 9.33 9.59 -29.19
C MET A 1 10.76 9.34 -28.75
N GLN A 2 11.00 9.14 -27.45
CA GLN A 2 12.32 8.74 -26.95
C GLN A 2 12.37 7.20 -26.85
N SER A 3 13.43 6.59 -27.39
CA SER A 3 13.67 5.15 -27.31
C SER A 3 14.70 4.84 -26.24
N LEU A 4 14.39 3.91 -25.33
CA LEU A 4 15.34 3.39 -24.36
C LEU A 4 16.26 2.37 -25.04
N ASN A 5 17.55 2.70 -25.20
CA ASN A 5 18.55 1.77 -25.73
C ASN A 5 19.34 1.16 -24.57
N LEU A 6 19.11 -0.12 -24.27
CA LEU A 6 19.77 -0.84 -23.20
C LEU A 6 20.81 -1.82 -23.75
N LYS A 7 22.06 -1.35 -23.94
CA LYS A 7 23.20 -2.20 -24.36
C LYS A 7 23.80 -2.97 -23.19
N ASN A 8 22.99 -3.78 -22.50
CA ASN A 8 23.44 -4.63 -21.42
C ASN A 8 23.08 -6.10 -21.69
N PRO A 9 24.07 -6.99 -21.92
CA PRO A 9 23.83 -8.40 -22.21
C PRO A 9 23.01 -9.12 -21.12
N LYS A 10 23.25 -8.79 -19.85
CA LYS A 10 22.53 -9.38 -18.72
C LYS A 10 21.05 -8.98 -18.73
N ALA A 11 20.75 -7.72 -19.04
CA ALA A 11 19.37 -7.26 -19.12
C ALA A 11 18.60 -7.96 -20.25
N TYR A 12 19.26 -8.17 -21.40
CA TYR A 12 18.67 -8.93 -22.51
C TYR A 12 18.38 -10.38 -22.13
N LEU A 13 19.33 -11.07 -21.46
CA LEU A 13 19.14 -12.44 -21.01
C LEU A 13 17.96 -12.57 -20.03
N LEU A 14 17.90 -11.69 -19.02
CA LEU A 14 16.80 -11.69 -18.04
C LEU A 14 15.44 -11.42 -18.69
N ALA A 15 15.36 -10.45 -19.60
CA ALA A 15 14.13 -10.15 -20.32
C ALA A 15 13.70 -11.32 -21.23
N SER A 16 14.66 -11.98 -21.87
CA SER A 16 14.41 -13.15 -22.73
C SER A 16 13.91 -14.36 -21.94
N GLU A 17 14.55 -14.66 -20.81
CA GLU A 17 14.09 -15.73 -19.91
C GLU A 17 12.66 -15.48 -19.42
N LEU A 18 12.37 -14.25 -18.98
CA LEU A 18 11.05 -13.89 -18.49
C LEU A 18 9.99 -13.86 -19.61
N SER A 19 10.38 -13.51 -20.83
CA SER A 19 9.55 -13.60 -22.04
C SER A 19 9.19 -15.06 -22.36
N ASN A 20 10.15 -15.98 -22.31
CA ASN A 20 9.91 -17.40 -22.52
C ASN A 20 8.99 -18.00 -21.44
N LEU A 21 9.14 -17.60 -20.18
CA LEU A 21 8.30 -18.08 -19.07
C LEU A 21 6.86 -17.54 -19.13
N THR A 22 6.67 -16.31 -19.60
CA THR A 22 5.36 -15.64 -19.60
C THR A 22 4.61 -15.73 -20.93
N GLY A 23 5.30 -16.10 -22.02
CA GLY A 23 4.76 -16.07 -23.38
C GLY A 23 4.54 -14.65 -23.93
N GLN A 24 5.00 -13.61 -23.21
CA GLN A 24 4.87 -12.22 -23.64
C GLN A 24 6.09 -11.78 -24.44
N ASN A 25 5.95 -10.78 -25.31
CA ASN A 25 7.10 -10.21 -26.03
C ASN A 25 8.05 -9.44 -25.08
N LEU A 26 9.31 -9.28 -25.49
CA LEU A 26 10.36 -8.60 -24.72
C LEU A 26 9.96 -7.21 -24.22
N THR A 27 9.27 -6.43 -25.06
CA THR A 27 8.85 -5.08 -24.72
C THR A 27 7.83 -5.08 -23.58
N ASN A 28 6.80 -5.94 -23.68
CA ASN A 28 5.76 -6.06 -22.66
C ASN A 28 6.35 -6.52 -21.32
N VAL A 29 7.23 -7.51 -21.35
CA VAL A 29 7.91 -8.01 -20.15
C VAL A 29 8.71 -6.92 -19.46
N VAL A 30 9.48 -6.14 -20.22
CA VAL A 30 10.29 -5.04 -19.66
C VAL A 30 9.39 -3.95 -19.09
N ILE A 31 8.31 -3.57 -19.80
CA ILE A 31 7.35 -2.58 -19.31
C ILE A 31 6.72 -3.05 -18.00
N SER A 32 6.17 -4.27 -17.95
CA SER A 32 5.53 -4.81 -16.75
C SER A 32 6.49 -4.92 -15.57
N ALA A 33 7.74 -5.34 -15.80
CA ALA A 33 8.75 -5.40 -14.75
C ALA A 33 9.08 -4.00 -14.19
N LEU A 34 9.16 -2.99 -15.06
CA LEU A 34 9.36 -1.60 -14.65
C LEU A 34 8.16 -1.03 -13.91
N GLU A 35 6.93 -1.34 -14.32
CA GLU A 35 5.70 -0.92 -13.65
C GLU A 35 5.63 -1.46 -12.22
N VAL A 36 5.89 -2.77 -12.04
CA VAL A 36 5.91 -3.40 -10.72
C VAL A 36 6.98 -2.77 -9.83
N SER A 37 8.19 -2.58 -10.37
CA SER A 37 9.31 -1.97 -9.65
C SER A 37 9.01 -0.52 -9.27
N LEU A 38 8.44 0.25 -10.19
CA LEU A 38 8.07 1.65 -9.96
C LEU A 38 6.94 1.76 -8.94
N GLN A 39 5.96 0.87 -8.97
CA GLN A 39 4.89 0.86 -7.98
C GLN A 39 5.43 0.51 -6.59
N ALA A 40 6.31 -0.48 -6.48
CA ALA A 40 6.96 -0.83 -5.22
C ALA A 40 7.76 0.37 -4.66
N GLU A 41 8.50 1.08 -5.51
CA GLU A 41 9.27 2.25 -5.08
C GLU A 41 8.37 3.43 -4.72
N ARG A 42 7.32 3.69 -5.50
CA ARG A 42 6.29 4.68 -5.15
C ARG A 42 5.61 4.37 -3.83
N ASN A 43 5.38 3.10 -3.50
CA ASN A 43 4.80 2.70 -2.23
C ASN A 43 5.77 2.94 -1.05
N LYS A 44 7.08 2.74 -1.26
CA LYS A 44 8.11 3.06 -0.25
C LYS A 44 8.27 4.56 -0.04
N LEU A 45 8.30 5.32 -1.14
CA LEU A 45 8.40 6.78 -1.13
C LEU A 45 7.09 7.45 -0.70
N GLY A 46 5.96 6.73 -0.80
CA GLY A 46 4.60 7.12 -0.46
C GLY A 46 4.32 7.25 1.05
N GLY A 47 5.22 7.95 1.75
CA GLY A 47 4.82 8.74 2.90
C GLY A 47 3.84 9.87 2.51
N PRO A 48 3.64 10.82 3.43
CA PRO A 48 2.40 11.50 3.86
C PRO A 48 1.02 11.00 3.41
N ARG A 49 0.79 10.53 2.17
CA ARG A 49 -0.58 10.32 1.65
C ARG A 49 -1.41 9.33 2.47
N LYS A 50 -0.80 8.23 2.95
CA LYS A 50 -1.47 7.31 3.88
C LYS A 50 -1.76 7.94 5.25
N ALA A 51 -0.84 8.74 5.77
CA ALA A 51 -1.04 9.40 7.06
C ALA A 51 -2.11 10.49 6.96
N ASP A 52 -2.10 11.27 5.88
CA ASP A 52 -3.11 12.29 5.59
C ASP A 52 -4.49 11.66 5.33
N ASP A 53 -4.55 10.53 4.64
CA ASP A 53 -5.80 9.77 4.44
C ASP A 53 -6.33 9.21 5.77
N ILE A 54 -5.45 8.68 6.62
CA ILE A 54 -5.80 8.22 7.98
C ILE A 54 -6.29 9.40 8.84
N LEU A 55 -5.60 10.55 8.79
CA LEU A 55 -5.97 11.75 9.54
C LEU A 55 -7.28 12.36 9.02
N ALA A 56 -7.50 12.37 7.69
CA ALA A 56 -8.74 12.80 7.09
C ALA A 56 -9.92 11.89 7.48
N PHE A 57 -9.70 10.58 7.52
CA PHE A 57 -10.65 9.62 8.06
C PHE A 57 -10.94 9.89 9.55
N ALA A 58 -9.90 10.04 10.37
CA ALA A 58 -10.02 10.28 11.80
C ALA A 58 -10.82 11.57 12.10
N ARG A 59 -10.52 12.67 11.38
CA ARG A 59 -11.25 13.95 11.51
C ARG A 59 -12.72 13.81 11.12
N ARG A 60 -13.02 13.10 10.02
CA ARG A 60 -14.40 12.84 9.58
C ARG A 60 -15.17 12.01 10.60
N PHE A 61 -14.54 10.97 11.14
CA PHE A 61 -15.15 10.11 12.15
C PHE A 61 -15.38 10.87 13.47
N SER A 62 -14.39 11.62 13.94
CA SER A 62 -14.50 12.39 15.18
C SER A 62 -15.57 13.48 15.12
N ALA A 63 -15.80 14.08 13.94
CA ALA A 63 -16.85 15.09 13.75
C ALA A 63 -18.27 14.56 14.00
N GLY A 64 -18.50 13.25 13.83
CA GLY A 64 -19.79 12.61 14.09
C GLY A 64 -19.93 12.04 15.51
N LYS A 65 -18.89 12.09 16.34
CA LYS A 65 -18.91 11.55 17.71
C LYS A 65 -19.38 12.62 18.70
N SER A 66 -20.37 12.29 19.53
CA SER A 66 -20.80 13.13 20.65
C SER A 66 -19.64 13.34 21.63
N SER A 67 -19.42 14.58 22.10
CA SER A 67 -18.39 14.91 23.10
C SER A 67 -18.61 14.22 24.45
N ASN A 68 -19.80 13.67 24.67
CA ASN A 68 -20.23 13.04 25.91
C ASN A 68 -20.12 11.50 25.89
N THR A 69 -19.49 10.90 24.87
CA THR A 69 -19.29 9.44 24.79
C THR A 69 -17.82 9.11 25.07
N ARG A 70 -17.44 8.96 26.35
CA ARG A 70 -16.12 8.41 26.69
C ARG A 70 -16.20 6.89 26.62
N SER A 71 -15.17 6.25 26.08
CA SER A 71 -15.09 4.78 26.10
C SER A 71 -15.06 4.22 27.53
N GLU A 72 -14.67 5.05 28.48
CA GLU A 72 -14.62 4.79 29.93
C GLU A 72 -16.02 4.65 30.54
N ASP A 73 -17.03 5.32 29.98
CA ASP A 73 -18.39 5.36 30.54
C ASP A 73 -19.07 3.98 30.54
N HIS A 74 -18.60 3.06 29.70
CA HIS A 74 -19.12 1.68 29.63
C HIS A 74 -18.23 0.65 30.32
N ALA A 75 -17.05 1.03 30.81
CA ALA A 75 -16.12 0.08 31.42
C ALA A 75 -16.69 -0.54 32.69
N LEU A 76 -17.46 0.24 33.46
CA LEU A 76 -18.16 -0.22 34.68
C LEU A 76 -19.43 -1.05 34.36
N ASP A 77 -20.00 -0.90 33.16
CA ASP A 77 -21.22 -1.59 32.76
C ASP A 77 -20.94 -2.93 32.06
N LEU A 78 -19.79 -3.05 31.38
CA LEU A 78 -19.46 -4.20 30.54
C LEU A 78 -18.48 -5.17 31.18
N TYR A 79 -17.70 -4.72 32.17
CA TYR A 79 -16.67 -5.53 32.80
C TYR A 79 -16.73 -5.41 34.33
N ASP A 80 -16.53 -6.54 35.00
CA ASP A 80 -16.42 -6.58 36.46
C ASP A 80 -15.08 -5.99 36.95
N GLU A 81 -14.89 -5.96 38.27
CA GLU A 81 -13.67 -5.45 38.91
C GLU A 81 -12.38 -6.19 38.52
N ASN A 82 -12.51 -7.41 37.97
CA ASN A 82 -11.40 -8.21 37.45
C ASN A 82 -11.21 -8.04 35.93
N GLY A 83 -12.03 -7.21 35.29
CA GLY A 83 -12.01 -6.97 33.84
C GLY A 83 -12.66 -8.09 33.02
N LEU A 84 -13.47 -8.95 33.63
CA LEU A 84 -14.19 -10.00 32.93
C LEU A 84 -15.54 -9.47 32.42
N PRO A 85 -16.01 -9.88 31.23
CA PRO A 85 -17.33 -9.50 30.75
C PRO A 85 -18.40 -9.99 31.72
N ALA A 86 -19.29 -9.09 32.17
CA ALA A 86 -20.45 -9.43 32.99
C ALA A 86 -21.56 -10.14 32.19
#